data_AF-A0A7K1VKE1-F1
#
_entry.id   AF-A0A7K1VKE1-F1
#
_cell.length_a   1.000
_cell.length_b   1.000
_cell.length_c   1.000
_cell.angle_alpha   90.00
_cell.angle_beta   90.00
_cell.angle_gamma   90.00
#
_symmetry.space_group_name_H-M   'P 1'
#
loop_
_entity.id
_entity.type
_entity.pdbx_description
1 polymer ?
#
loop_
_entity_poly.entity_id
_entity_poly.type
_entity_poly.pdbx_seq_one_letter_code
_entity_poly.pdbx_strand_id
1 'polypeptide(L)' 'MTRRTPNPMNPFDGKPGFYNKFNRIIYSFTGPAHIGTGSPEAPFVPTADPRCPLCGEPMDRHDIDRSGERTQLHCPAS' A
#
# COMPACT_ATOMS: atom_id res chain seq x y z
N MET A 1 -1.25 19.65 34.16
CA MET A 1 -0.71 19.12 32.88
C MET A 1 -1.10 17.65 32.79
N THR A 2 -2.12 17.32 32.02
CA THR A 2 -2.59 15.93 31.87
C THR A 2 -1.53 15.15 31.09
N ARG A 3 -0.99 14.09 31.69
CA ARG A 3 0.03 13.25 31.05
C ARG A 3 -0.63 12.53 29.87
N ARG A 4 -0.22 12.85 28.64
CA ARG A 4 -0.71 12.18 27.43
C ARG A 4 -0.30 10.71 27.46
N THR A 5 -1.25 9.80 27.21
CA THR A 5 -0.98 8.38 27.01
C THR A 5 -0.19 8.18 25.71
N PRO A 6 0.95 7.46 25.73
CA PRO A 6 1.69 7.11 24.52
C PRO A 6 0.82 6.31 23.54
N ASN A 7 0.85 6.68 22.26
CA ASN A 7 0.22 5.94 21.19
C ASN A 7 1.24 4.92 20.64
N PRO A 8 1.06 3.61 20.85
CA PRO A 8 2.00 2.59 20.39
C PRO A 8 2.14 2.53 18.86
N MET A 9 1.16 3.07 18.12
CA MET A 9 1.21 3.18 16.66
C MET A 9 2.06 4.35 16.18
N ASN A 10 2.35 5.35 17.03
CA ASN A 10 3.04 6.56 16.62
C ASN A 10 4.56 6.38 16.67
N PRO A 11 5.27 6.33 15.53
CA PRO A 11 6.70 6.12 15.50
C PRO A 11 7.52 7.29 16.07
N PHE A 12 6.87 8.44 16.36
CA PHE A 12 7.50 9.63 16.91
C PHE A 12 7.30 9.77 18.43
N ASP A 13 6.50 8.90 19.06
CA ASP A 13 6.32 8.91 20.51
C ASP A 13 7.61 8.44 21.23
N GLY A 14 7.99 9.14 22.30
CA GLY A 14 9.19 8.84 23.10
C GLY A 14 10.53 9.28 22.49
N LYS A 15 10.56 9.75 21.23
CA LYS A 15 11.81 10.22 20.58
C LYS A 15 12.11 11.70 20.90
N PRO A 16 13.36 12.05 21.26
CA PRO A 16 13.75 13.43 21.56
C PRO A 16 13.90 14.27 20.28
N GLY A 17 13.88 15.60 20.43
CA GLY A 17 14.14 16.55 19.33
C GLY A 17 12.91 17.26 18.76
N PHE A 18 13.14 18.43 18.17
CA PHE A 18 12.09 19.31 17.64
C PHE A 18 11.28 18.64 16.52
N TYR A 19 11.96 18.00 15.57
CA TYR A 19 11.35 17.25 14.48
C TYR A 19 10.36 16.18 14.96
N ASN A 20 10.76 15.37 15.94
CA ASN A 20 9.92 14.32 16.50
C ASN A 20 8.71 14.90 17.26
N LYS A 21 8.90 16.02 17.97
CA LYS A 21 7.79 16.72 18.64
C LYS A 21 6.76 17.24 17.64
N PHE A 22 7.21 17.80 16.52
CA PHE A 22 6.35 18.32 15.47
C PHE A 22 5.58 17.20 14.75
N ASN A 23 6.28 16.15 14.30
CA ASN A 23 5.65 15.00 13.66
C ASN A 23 4.67 14.27 14.56
N ARG A 24 4.93 14.20 15.87
CA ARG A 24 3.98 13.64 16.83
C ARG A 24 2.65 14.41 16.89
N ILE A 25 2.68 15.73 16.71
CA ILE A 25 1.46 16.56 16.65
C ILE A 25 0.72 16.23 15.35
N ILE A 26 1.41 16.28 14.21
CA ILE A 26 0.83 15.96 12.89
C ILE A 26 0.21 14.58 12.87
N TYR A 27 0.93 13.56 13.37
CA TYR A 27 0.47 12.17 13.43
C TYR A 27 -0.86 12.02 14.20
N SER A 28 -1.13 12.90 15.16
CA SER A 28 -2.39 12.87 15.92
C SER A 28 -3.60 13.29 15.07
N PHE A 29 -3.38 14.01 13.97
CA PHE A 29 -4.41 14.43 13.01
C PHE A 29 -4.45 13.55 11.76
N THR A 30 -3.28 13.14 11.24
CA THR A 30 -3.20 12.34 10.01
C THR A 30 -3.44 10.86 10.25
N GLY A 31 -3.21 10.38 11.48
CA GLY A 31 -3.30 8.97 11.82
C GLY A 31 -2.19 8.11 11.19
N PRO A 32 -2.27 6.78 11.36
CA PRO A 32 -1.38 5.83 10.69
C PRO A 32 -1.59 5.87 9.18
N ALA A 33 -0.52 5.61 8.42
CA ALA A 33 -0.63 5.40 6.98
C ALA A 33 -1.60 4.22 6.69
N HIS A 34 -2.50 4.39 5.72
CA HIS A 34 -3.49 3.36 5.37
C HIS A 34 -2.88 2.07 4.80
N ILE A 35 -1.68 2.16 4.22
CA ILE A 35 -0.90 1.01 3.77
C ILE A 35 0.06 0.62 4.90
N GLY A 36 -0.02 -0.62 5.37
CA GLY A 36 0.81 -1.10 6.47
C GLY A 36 0.44 -0.50 7.82
N THR A 37 -0.86 -0.39 8.14
CA THR A 37 -1.45 0.16 9.40
C THR A 37 -1.04 -0.58 10.69
N GLY A 38 0.10 -1.28 10.72
CA GLY A 38 0.57 -2.06 11.86
C GLY A 38 -0.26 -3.33 12.12
N SER A 39 -1.42 -3.46 11.49
CA SER A 39 -2.13 -4.73 11.38
C SER A 39 -1.34 -5.65 10.45
N PRO A 40 -1.17 -6.94 10.80
CA PRO A 40 -0.61 -7.91 9.87
C PRO A 40 -1.51 -7.95 8.63
N GLU A 41 -0.99 -7.44 7.52
CA GLU A 41 -1.62 -7.62 6.22
C GLU A 41 -1.60 -9.12 5.91
N ALA A 42 -2.77 -9.68 5.60
CA ALA A 42 -2.82 -11.05 5.15
C ALA A 42 -1.94 -11.19 3.89
N PRO A 43 -1.22 -12.31 3.71
CA PRO A 43 -0.50 -12.54 2.46
C PRO A 43 -1.44 -12.32 1.28
N PHE A 44 -0.95 -11.63 0.25
CA PHE A 44 -1.71 -11.44 -0.98
C PHE A 44 -2.19 -12.80 -1.50
N VAL A 45 -3.50 -12.97 -1.62
CA VAL A 45 -4.12 -14.15 -2.22
C VAL A 45 -4.50 -13.79 -3.65
N PRO A 46 -3.80 -14.29 -4.67
CA PRO A 46 -4.22 -14.07 -6.05
C PRO A 46 -5.60 -14.70 -6.27
N THR A 47 -6.45 -14.00 -7.02
CA THR A 47 -7.69 -14.59 -7.55
C THR A 47 -7.34 -15.84 -8.35
N ALA A 48 -8.12 -16.91 -8.16
CA ALA A 48 -7.85 -18.21 -8.78
C ALA A 48 -7.89 -18.20 -10.32
N ASP A 49 -8.68 -17.30 -10.93
CA ASP A 49 -8.79 -17.16 -12.37
C ASP A 49 -8.98 -15.67 -12.76
N PRO A 50 -7.89 -14.88 -12.81
CA PRO A 50 -7.98 -13.47 -13.16
C PRO A 50 -8.33 -13.32 -14.63
N ARG A 51 -9.50 -12.72 -14.90
CA ARG A 51 -10.02 -12.45 -16.24
C ARG A 51 -9.67 -11.03 -16.66
N CYS A 52 -9.26 -10.85 -17.91
CA CYS A 52 -9.02 -9.51 -18.46
C CYS A 52 -10.34 -8.72 -18.54
N PRO A 53 -10.41 -7.48 -18.02
CA PRO A 53 -11.64 -6.69 -18.04
C PRO A 53 -11.98 -6.14 -19.44
N LEU A 54 -11.06 -6.24 -20.41
CA LEU A 54 -11.26 -5.76 -21.78
C LEU A 54 -11.77 -6.86 -22.70
N CYS A 55 -11.16 -8.05 -22.67
CA CYS A 55 -11.50 -9.16 -23.58
C CYS A 55 -12.18 -10.36 -22.90
N GLY A 56 -12.15 -10.45 -21.56
CA GLY A 56 -12.74 -11.56 -20.80
C GLY A 56 -11.92 -12.86 -20.79
N GLU A 57 -10.83 -12.95 -21.57
CA GLU A 57 -9.95 -14.12 -21.57
C GLU A 57 -9.08 -14.20 -20.29
N PRO A 58 -8.65 -15.41 -19.90
CA PRO A 58 -7.68 -15.61 -18.82
C PRO A 58 -6.41 -14.76 -19.02
N MET A 59 -5.93 -14.14 -17.93
CA MET A 59 -4.74 -13.29 -17.96
C MET A 59 -3.45 -14.03 -18.35
N ASP A 60 -3.39 -15.35 -18.18
CA ASP A 60 -2.25 -16.19 -18.59
C ASP A 60 -2.09 -16.34 -20.11
N ARG A 61 -3.15 -16.02 -20.89
CA ARG A 61 -3.12 -15.99 -22.36
C ARG A 61 -2.60 -14.69 -22.95
N HIS A 62 -2.34 -13.69 -22.12
CA HIS A 62 -1.91 -12.39 -22.59
C HIS A 62 -0.39 -12.32 -22.72
N ASP A 63 0.08 -11.63 -23.75
CA ASP A 63 1.51 -11.34 -23.90
C ASP A 63 1.84 -10.00 -23.22
N ILE A 64 2.94 -9.99 -22.45
CA ILE A 64 3.40 -8.79 -21.73
C ILE A 64 4.67 -8.29 -22.40
N ASP A 65 4.51 -7.33 -23.31
CA ASP A 65 5.62 -6.67 -23.99
C ASP A 65 6.28 -5.63 -23.07
N ARG A 66 7.57 -5.83 -22.77
CA ARG A 66 8.41 -4.94 -21.96
C ARG A 66 9.51 -4.26 -22.76
N SER A 67 9.46 -4.33 -24.09
CA SER A 67 10.53 -3.83 -24.97
C SER A 67 10.46 -2.31 -25.19
N GLY A 68 9.29 -1.70 -25.06
CA GLY A 68 9.08 -0.26 -25.25
C GLY A 68 9.37 0.60 -24.01
N GLU A 69 9.15 1.91 -24.14
CA GLU A 69 9.20 2.88 -23.02
C GLU A 69 8.21 2.54 -21.90
N ARG A 70 7.10 1.88 -22.27
CA ARG A 70 6.05 1.44 -21.36
C ARG A 70 5.73 -0.02 -21.60
N THR A 71 5.57 -0.78 -20.52
CA THR A 71 5.04 -2.13 -20.57
C THR A 71 3.63 -2.11 -21.16
N GLN A 72 3.43 -2.89 -22.22
CA GLN A 72 2.13 -3.10 -22.87
C GLN A 72 1.64 -4.51 -22.59
N LEU A 73 0.32 -4.67 -22.62
CA LEU A 73 -0.34 -5.95 -22.38
C LEU A 73 -1.24 -6.22 -23.58
N HIS A 74 -0.92 -7.28 -24.33
CA HIS A 74 -1.62 -7.62 -25.55
C HIS A 74 -2.67 -8.68 -25.28
N CYS A 75 -3.93 -8.38 -25.65
CA CYS A 75 -4.99 -9.37 -25.63
C CYS A 75 -4.67 -10.49 -26.63
N PRO A 76 -5.01 -11.75 -26.33
CA PRO A 76 -4.92 -12.82 -27.30
C PRO A 76 -5.78 -12.47 -28.52
N ALA A 77 -5.34 -12.92 -29.71
CA ALA A 77 -6.15 -12.81 -30.91
C ALA A 77 -7.43 -13.63 -30.71
N SER A 78 -8.51 -12.92 -30.39
CA SER A 78 -9.89 -13.42 -30.40
C SER A 78 -10.30 -13.88 -31.78
#